data_AF-A0A1F4Y236-F1
#
_entry.id   AF-A0A1F4Y236-F1
#
_cell.length_a   1.000
_cell.length_b   1.000
_cell.length_c   1.000
_cell.angle_alpha   90.00
_cell.angle_beta   90.00
_cell.angle_gamma   90.00
#
_symmetry.space_group_name_H-M   'P 1'
#
loop_
_entity.id
_entity.type
_entity.pdbx_description
1 polymer ?
#
loop_
_entity_poly.entity_id
_entity_poly.type
_entity_poly.pdbx_seq_one_letter_code
_entity_poly.pdbx_strand_id
1 'polypeptide(L)'
;MQIQSQIVYSYYQPKQTLPPSLEALADPISGFIVPRDPESGASYEYKKTGSLSFELCATFTKESRTAQKYEMTRPVAYLPEGKEISNNWEHNPGRVCFDRTIDPQLYPAYPKGL
;
A
#
# COMPACT_ATOMS: atom_id res chain seq x y z
N MET A 1 7.22 6.10 4.46
CA MET A 1 6.65 6.04 3.10
C MET A 1 6.08 4.65 2.87
N GLN A 2 4.92 4.52 2.24
CA GLN A 2 4.25 3.22 2.05
C GLN A 2 4.38 2.75 0.61
N ILE A 3 4.80 1.49 0.41
CA ILE A 3 4.94 0.89 -0.93
C ILE A 3 3.63 0.90 -1.74
N GLN A 4 2.49 0.79 -1.05
CA GLN A 4 1.16 0.89 -1.67
C GLN A 4 0.91 2.25 -2.34
N SER A 5 1.29 3.35 -1.70
CA SER A 5 1.05 4.68 -2.25
C SER A 5 1.88 4.89 -3.52
N GLN A 6 3.06 4.28 -3.61
CA GLN A 6 3.93 4.38 -4.78
C GLN A 6 3.36 3.62 -5.99
N ILE A 7 2.73 2.46 -5.76
CA ILE A 7 1.99 1.73 -6.81
C ILE A 7 0.89 2.61 -7.40
N VAL A 8 0.13 3.30 -6.55
CA VAL A 8 -1.00 4.14 -6.97
C VAL A 8 -0.53 5.45 -7.62
N TYR A 9 0.23 6.28 -6.89
CA TYR A 9 0.58 7.63 -7.34
C TYR A 9 1.66 7.63 -8.42
N SER A 10 2.70 6.82 -8.26
CA SER A 10 3.88 6.90 -9.14
C SER A 10 3.73 6.07 -10.41
N TYR A 11 2.86 5.06 -10.40
CA TYR A 11 2.68 4.18 -11.56
C TYR A 11 1.26 4.22 -12.11
N TYR A 12 0.24 3.93 -11.29
CA TYR A 12 -1.12 3.83 -11.78
C TYR A 12 -1.70 5.15 -12.29
N GLN A 13 -1.63 6.24 -11.53
CA GLN A 13 -2.19 7.52 -11.96
C GLN A 13 -1.61 8.05 -13.29
N PRO A 14 -0.29 8.02 -13.54
CA PRO A 14 0.26 8.47 -14.83
C PRO A 14 0.07 7.46 -15.97
N LYS A 15 0.13 6.15 -15.71
CA LYS A 15 0.15 5.11 -16.76
C LYS A 15 -1.16 4.37 -16.94
N GLN A 16 -2.14 4.58 -16.06
CA GLN A 16 -3.44 3.90 -15.99
C GLN A 16 -3.35 2.38 -15.93
N THR A 17 -2.20 1.86 -15.48
CA THR A 17 -1.89 0.43 -15.44
C THR A 17 -1.13 0.12 -14.18
N LEU A 18 -1.20 -1.13 -13.72
CA LEU A 18 -0.41 -1.59 -12.59
C LEU A 18 1.03 -1.96 -13.02
N PRO A 19 2.04 -1.73 -12.16
CA PRO A 19 3.41 -2.10 -12.45
C PRO A 19 3.52 -3.62 -12.68
N PRO A 20 4.38 -4.07 -13.61
CA PRO A 20 4.61 -5.51 -13.80
C PRO A 20 5.27 -6.15 -12.58
N SER A 21 6.07 -5.40 -11.84
CA SER A 21 6.80 -5.84 -10.65
C SER A 21 7.19 -4.65 -9.77
N LEU A 22 7.65 -4.89 -8.53
CA LEU A 22 8.05 -3.80 -7.64
C LEU A 22 9.29 -3.05 -8.14
N GLU A 23 10.19 -3.72 -8.86
CA GLU A 23 11.37 -3.07 -9.44
C GLU A 23 10.99 -2.00 -10.47
N ALA A 24 9.82 -2.11 -11.12
CA ALA A 24 9.32 -1.09 -12.02
C ALA A 24 8.90 0.21 -11.30
N LEU A 25 8.82 0.19 -9.97
CA LEU A 25 8.63 1.38 -9.14
C LEU A 25 9.97 2.05 -8.80
N ALA A 26 11.09 1.34 -8.89
CA ALA A 26 12.39 1.90 -8.56
C ALA A 26 12.73 3.02 -9.56
N ASP A 27 12.90 4.22 -9.05
CA ASP A 27 13.19 5.40 -9.85
C ASP A 27 14.43 6.11 -9.27
N PRO A 28 15.59 6.03 -9.95
CA PRO A 28 16.81 6.67 -9.49
C PRO A 28 16.74 8.21 -9.56
N ILE A 29 15.84 8.78 -10.36
CA ILE A 29 15.63 10.24 -10.49
C ILE A 29 14.81 10.74 -9.30
N SER A 30 13.73 10.04 -8.94
CA SER A 30 12.94 10.38 -7.75
C SER A 30 13.59 9.92 -6.45
N GLY A 31 14.66 9.12 -6.53
CA GLY A 31 15.34 8.50 -5.40
C GLY A 31 14.50 7.41 -4.70
N PHE A 32 13.44 6.92 -5.34
CA PHE A 32 12.59 5.90 -4.74
C PHE A 32 13.23 4.52 -4.94
N ILE A 33 13.59 3.90 -3.82
CA ILE A 33 13.97 2.50 -3.76
C ILE A 33 12.83 1.69 -3.16
N VAL A 34 12.61 0.47 -3.67
CA VAL A 34 11.62 -0.44 -3.11
C VAL A 34 12.02 -0.73 -1.66
N PRO A 35 11.20 -0.33 -0.67
CA PRO A 35 11.53 -0.60 0.72
C PRO A 35 11.50 -2.10 0.96
N ARG A 36 12.41 -2.59 1.78
CA ARG A 36 12.33 -3.94 2.34
C ARG A 36 11.55 -3.89 3.65
N ASP A 37 11.05 -5.04 4.07
CA ASP A 37 10.45 -5.16 5.39
C ASP A 37 11.47 -4.71 6.46
N PRO A 38 11.16 -3.69 7.28
CA PRO A 38 12.12 -3.12 8.21
C PRO A 38 12.45 -4.06 9.38
N GLU A 39 11.62 -5.06 9.65
CA GLU A 39 11.83 -6.01 10.75
C GLU A 39 12.64 -7.25 10.33
N SER A 40 12.35 -7.82 9.17
CA SER A 40 13.01 -9.02 8.64
C SER A 40 14.09 -8.73 7.60
N GLY A 41 14.08 -7.54 6.99
CA GLY A 41 14.92 -7.21 5.83
C GLY A 41 14.50 -7.94 4.55
N ALA A 42 13.40 -8.69 4.56
CA ALA A 42 12.89 -9.41 3.39
C ALA A 42 12.29 -8.44 2.37
N SER A 43 12.33 -8.81 1.09
CA SER A 43 11.62 -8.05 0.06
C SER A 43 10.13 -8.38 0.07
N TYR A 44 9.27 -7.40 -0.20
CA TYR A 44 7.85 -7.65 -0.38
C TYR A 44 7.62 -8.47 -1.65
N GLU A 45 6.69 -9.41 -1.59
CA GLU A 45 6.19 -10.13 -2.76
C GLU A 45 5.05 -9.32 -3.37
N TYR A 46 5.06 -9.13 -4.67
CA TYR A 46 3.99 -8.44 -5.39
C TYR A 46 3.46 -9.31 -6.52
N LYS A 47 2.15 -9.40 -6.62
CA LYS A 47 1.48 -10.14 -7.69
C LYS A 47 0.29 -9.35 -8.20
N LYS A 48 0.18 -9.19 -9.51
CA LYS A 48 -1.05 -8.70 -10.12
C LYS A 48 -2.09 -9.81 -10.12
N THR A 49 -3.23 -9.55 -9.52
CA THR A 49 -4.39 -10.46 -9.48
C THR A 49 -5.47 -10.04 -10.49
N GLY A 50 -5.40 -8.82 -11.01
CA GLY A 50 -6.26 -8.31 -12.08
C GLY A 50 -5.69 -7.06 -12.76
N SER A 51 -6.52 -6.38 -13.57
CA SER A 51 -6.12 -5.16 -14.28
C SER A 51 -5.82 -3.99 -13.33
N LEU A 52 -6.57 -3.90 -12.23
CA LEU A 52 -6.46 -2.88 -11.19
C LEU A 52 -6.35 -3.49 -9.78
N SER A 53 -6.15 -4.80 -9.71
CA SER A 53 -6.03 -5.55 -8.47
C SER A 53 -4.65 -6.16 -8.35
N PHE A 54 -4.07 -6.05 -7.16
CA PHE A 54 -2.79 -6.62 -6.82
C PHE A 54 -2.79 -7.16 -5.40
N GLU A 55 -1.97 -8.16 -5.18
CA GLU A 55 -1.67 -8.76 -3.89
C GLU A 55 -0.25 -8.35 -3.52
N LEU A 56 -0.07 -7.89 -2.28
CA LEU A 56 1.25 -7.65 -1.71
C LEU A 56 1.43 -8.52 -0.46
N CYS A 57 2.37 -9.45 -0.49
CA CYS A 57 2.67 -10.30 0.65
C CYS A 57 3.99 -9.92 1.31
N ALA A 58 4.02 -10.03 2.63
CA ALA A 58 5.23 -9.95 3.43
C ALA A 58 5.18 -11.00 4.53
N THR A 59 6.36 -11.40 4.99
CA THR A 59 6.49 -12.24 6.18
C THR A 59 6.91 -11.37 7.33
N PHE A 60 6.04 -11.23 8.31
CA PHE A 60 6.27 -10.41 9.47
C PHE A 60 6.74 -11.27 10.63
N THR A 61 7.86 -10.91 11.26
CA THR A 61 8.37 -11.64 12.43
C THR A 61 7.57 -11.32 13.69
N LYS A 62 6.94 -10.14 13.73
CA LYS A 62 6.13 -9.66 14.86
C LYS A 62 4.77 -9.21 14.36
N GLU A 63 3.79 -9.16 15.25
CA GLU A 63 2.55 -8.44 14.97
C GLU A 63 2.87 -6.97 14.78
N SER A 64 2.14 -6.31 13.87
CA SER A 64 2.10 -4.87 13.85
C SER A 64 1.69 -4.43 15.24
N ARG A 65 2.41 -3.48 15.84
CA ARG A 65 1.85 -2.79 17.01
C ARG A 65 0.57 -2.15 16.50
N THR A 66 -0.60 -2.76 16.78
CA THR A 66 -1.89 -2.06 16.75
C THR A 66 -1.56 -0.73 17.32
N ALA A 67 -1.70 0.34 16.52
CA ALA A 67 -1.29 1.68 16.94
C ALA A 67 -1.75 1.76 18.37
N GLN A 68 -0.79 1.82 19.30
CA GLN A 68 -1.12 1.89 20.71
C GLN A 68 -2.21 2.93 20.77
N LYS A 69 -3.29 2.66 21.51
CA LYS A 69 -4.36 3.60 21.80
C LYS A 69 -3.72 4.86 22.39
N TYR A 70 -3.04 5.62 21.55
CA TYR A 70 -2.63 6.98 21.75
C TYR A 70 -3.98 7.61 21.60
N GLU A 71 -4.56 7.94 22.75
CA GLU A 71 -5.63 8.90 22.94
C GLU A 71 -5.18 10.28 22.40
N MET A 72 -4.68 10.33 21.15
CA MET A 72 -4.71 11.52 20.36
C MET A 72 -6.15 11.61 19.90
N THR A 73 -6.93 12.40 20.63
CA THR A 73 -8.26 12.88 20.25
C THR A 73 -8.12 13.66 18.94
N ARG A 74 -7.95 12.94 17.83
CA ARG A 74 -8.03 13.47 16.49
C ARG A 74 -9.51 13.48 16.14
N PRO A 75 -10.06 14.54 15.54
CA PRO A 75 -11.40 14.50 15.01
C PRO A 75 -11.43 13.41 13.94
N VAL A 76 -11.99 12.25 14.31
CA VAL A 76 -12.23 11.15 13.40
C VAL A 76 -13.59 11.40 12.75
N ALA A 77 -13.60 11.45 11.42
CA ALA A 77 -14.83 11.51 10.66
C ALA A 77 -15.76 10.39 11.15
N TYR A 78 -17.06 10.70 11.28
CA TYR A 78 -18.07 9.74 11.72
C TYR A 78 -17.96 8.44 10.90
N LEU A 79 -17.48 7.38 11.54
CA LEU A 79 -17.43 6.06 10.93
C LEU A 79 -18.74 5.34 11.26
N PRO A 80 -19.41 4.73 10.26
CA PRO A 80 -20.57 3.90 10.53
C PRO A 80 -20.19 2.76 11.48
N GLU A 81 -21.13 2.43 12.37
CA GLU A 81 -20.97 1.48 13.47
C GLU A 81 -20.30 0.18 13.00
N GLY A 82 -19.17 -0.18 13.62
CA GLY A 82 -18.41 -1.40 13.31
C GLY A 82 -17.22 -1.23 12.35
N LYS A 83 -16.93 -0.02 11.85
CA LYS A 83 -15.67 0.23 11.11
C LYS A 83 -14.61 0.83 12.03
N GLU A 84 -13.66 0.00 12.46
CA GLU A 84 -12.44 0.47 13.10
C GLU A 84 -11.55 1.22 12.10
N ILE A 85 -10.82 2.22 12.58
CA ILE A 85 -9.74 2.85 11.81
C ILE A 85 -8.57 1.88 11.84
N SER A 86 -8.71 0.79 11.09
CA SER A 86 -7.61 -0.14 10.92
C SER A 86 -6.52 0.62 10.18
N ASN A 87 -5.33 0.68 10.79
CA ASN A 87 -4.18 1.12 10.04
C ASN A 87 -4.05 0.14 8.87
N ASN A 88 -3.98 0.69 7.66
CA ASN A 88 -4.12 -0.09 6.43
C ASN A 88 -3.10 -1.26 6.31
N TRP A 89 -2.14 -1.36 7.23
CA TRP A 89 -1.01 -2.29 7.29
C TRP A 89 -0.95 -3.10 8.60
N GLU A 90 -2.09 -3.30 9.28
CA GLU A 90 -2.12 -4.20 10.44
C GLU A 90 -1.93 -5.66 10.02
N HIS A 91 -1.06 -6.38 10.73
CA HIS A 91 -0.70 -7.75 10.44
C HIS A 91 -0.34 -8.52 11.71
N ASN A 92 -0.61 -9.83 11.69
CA ASN A 92 -0.08 -10.77 12.67
C ASN A 92 1.32 -11.25 12.25
N PRO A 93 2.09 -11.86 13.16
CA PRO A 93 3.30 -12.57 12.75
C PRO A 93 2.97 -13.70 11.77
N GLY A 94 3.88 -13.94 10.83
CA GLY A 94 3.72 -14.91 9.74
C GLY A 94 3.59 -14.23 8.38
N ARG A 95 3.28 -15.05 7.36
CA ARG A 95 3.05 -14.55 6.00
C ARG A 95 1.66 -13.94 5.92
N VAL A 96 1.59 -12.65 5.63
CA VAL A 96 0.34 -11.90 5.44
C VAL A 96 0.34 -11.29 4.05
N CYS A 97 -0.77 -11.47 3.34
CA CYS A 97 -1.01 -10.91 2.02
C CYS A 97 -2.10 -9.84 2.11
N PHE A 98 -1.84 -8.70 1.50
CA PHE A 98 -2.77 -7.60 1.37
C PHE A 98 -3.28 -7.53 -0.06
N ASP A 99 -4.52 -7.96 -0.24
CA ASP A 99 -5.24 -7.77 -1.50
C ASP A 99 -5.76 -6.34 -1.62
N ARG A 100 -5.39 -5.68 -2.71
CA ARG A 100 -5.77 -4.30 -3.01
C ARG A 100 -6.36 -4.21 -4.39
N THR A 101 -7.45 -3.48 -4.49
CA THR A 101 -8.04 -3.08 -5.75
C THR A 101 -8.07 -1.56 -5.80
N ILE A 102 -7.52 -1.00 -6.87
CA ILE A 102 -7.54 0.44 -7.11
C ILE A 102 -8.91 0.79 -7.67
N ASP A 103 -9.63 1.67 -6.97
CA ASP A 103 -10.85 2.28 -7.48
C ASP A 103 -10.48 3.52 -8.33
N PRO A 104 -10.73 3.50 -9.65
CA PRO A 104 -10.43 4.63 -10.53
C PRO A 104 -11.21 5.91 -10.21
N GLN A 105 -12.34 5.81 -9.51
CA GLN A 105 -13.12 6.98 -9.10
C GLN A 105 -12.46 7.69 -7.91
N LEU A 106 -11.89 6.92 -6.98
CA LEU A 106 -11.15 7.46 -5.83
C LEU A 106 -9.74 7.90 -6.21
N TYR A 107 -9.12 7.19 -7.14
CA TYR A 107 -7.78 7.47 -7.64
C TYR A 107 -7.82 7.70 -9.15
N PRO A 108 -8.37 8.82 -9.63
CA PRO A 108 -8.42 9.08 -11.05
C PRO A 108 -7.01 9.15 -11.63
N ALA A 109 -6.89 8.68 -12.86
CA ALA A 109 -5.69 8.87 -13.66
C ALA A 109 -5.42 10.37 -13.85
N TYR A 110 -4.14 10.73 -13.92
CA TYR A 110 -3.81 12.10 -14.31
C TYR A 110 -4.30 12.33 -15.74
N PRO A 111 -5.00 13.46 -16.01
CA PRO A 111 -5.35 13.80 -17.36
C PRO A 111 -4.07 13.88 -18.19
N LYS A 112 -3.95 13.02 -19.20
CA LYS A 112 -2.93 13.21 -20.23
C LYS A 112 -3.26 14.55 -20.87
N GLY A 113 -2.28 15.45 -20.90
CA GLY A 113 -2.46 16.88 -21.15
C GLY A 113 -3.51 17.23 -22.22
N LEU A 114 -4.27 18.29 -21.91
CA LEU A 114 -5.06 19.07 -22.86
C LEU A 114 -4.19 19.55 -24.03
#